data_AF-A0A1I4J3Y0-F1
#
_entry.id   AF-A0A1I4J3Y0-F1
#
_cell.length_a   1.000
_cell.length_b   1.000
_cell.length_c   1.000
_cell.angle_alpha   90.00
_cell.angle_beta   90.00
_cell.angle_gamma   90.00
#
_symmetry.space_group_name_H-M   'P 1'
#
loop_
_entity.id
_entity.type
_entity.pdbx_description
1 polymer ?
#
loop_
_entity_poly.entity_id
_entity_poly.type
_entity_poly.pdbx_seq_one_letter_code
_entity_poly.pdbx_strand_id
1 'polypeptide(L)'
;MSIDFDELLENPQRGNIRYIHPGEDKDTIAKMISALANSAGGTLLFGIYDDGCKLHVKGNAFDIPKMQDLVKILNGFDRFNIMETKVKDKSILQIDVQQKVLGVKCHNILYTFYSEYHNRMQEIKPVKIFISYNHLVSELADIVEENINKTYGPKVLISRDTQLQYRDNIDKFMETIKENDVIISLISDSYLKSEACMYEIIELMRDPEYHQRLAFIISSECDLKLFHNQPARDNLVPKIYGAQRFDYIKYWTSKLEDYIERLNELQAHYTSTLELNGAIRRIGKISDGVGEFLDFLNKTMGQDFSTMLQNDFIEINKMINQSLDD
;
A
#
# COMPACT_ATOMS: atom_id res chain seq x y z
N MET A 1 -4.07 29.61 -2.61
CA MET A 1 -2.85 30.28 -3.13
C MET A 1 -3.32 31.52 -3.85
N SER A 2 -2.67 32.68 -3.69
CA SER A 2 -3.08 33.87 -4.47
C SER A 2 -2.53 33.73 -5.88
N ILE A 3 -3.39 33.50 -6.87
CA ILE A 3 -3.00 33.41 -8.27
C ILE A 3 -2.88 34.81 -8.84
N ASP A 4 -1.72 35.14 -9.39
CA ASP A 4 -1.55 36.31 -10.26
C ASP A 4 -2.06 35.94 -11.67
N PHE A 5 -3.23 36.46 -12.02
CA PHE A 5 -3.84 36.16 -13.32
C PHE A 5 -3.13 36.84 -14.48
N ASP A 6 -2.48 37.98 -14.29
CA ASP A 6 -1.77 38.65 -15.38
C ASP A 6 -0.52 37.84 -15.73
N GLU A 7 0.24 37.42 -14.73
CA GLU A 7 1.38 36.51 -14.92
C GLU A 7 0.95 35.18 -15.56
N LEU A 8 -0.14 34.57 -15.06
CA LEU A 8 -0.63 33.28 -15.56
C LEU A 8 -1.07 33.33 -17.02
N LEU A 9 -1.68 34.45 -17.45
CA LEU A 9 -2.12 34.64 -18.84
C LEU A 9 -0.94 34.86 -19.80
N GLU A 10 0.16 35.45 -19.32
CA GLU A 10 1.40 35.61 -20.08
C GLU A 10 2.23 34.33 -20.13
N ASN A 11 2.30 33.61 -19.00
CA ASN A 11 3.10 32.39 -18.83
C ASN A 11 2.22 31.26 -18.26
N PRO A 12 1.45 30.56 -19.11
CA PRO A 12 0.52 29.52 -18.66
C PRO A 12 1.22 28.37 -17.95
N GLN A 13 0.91 28.19 -16.67
CA GLN A 13 1.32 27.01 -15.90
C GLN A 13 0.31 25.88 -16.09
N ARG A 14 0.80 24.66 -16.30
CA ARG A 14 -0.02 23.45 -16.48
C ARG A 14 0.38 22.38 -15.46
N GLY A 15 -0.43 21.35 -15.33
CA GLY A 15 -0.26 20.30 -14.34
C GLY A 15 -1.16 20.49 -13.13
N ASN A 16 -0.68 21.09 -12.05
CA ASN A 16 -1.53 21.31 -10.87
C ASN A 16 -2.50 22.49 -11.02
N ILE A 17 -2.38 23.29 -12.08
CA ILE A 17 -3.38 24.30 -12.45
C ILE A 17 -4.12 23.80 -13.69
N ARG A 18 -5.45 23.71 -13.59
CA ARG A 18 -6.33 23.21 -14.65
C ARG A 18 -7.27 24.33 -15.09
N TYR A 19 -7.39 24.51 -16.40
CA TYR A 19 -8.26 25.52 -17.02
C TYR A 19 -9.48 24.84 -17.62
N ILE A 20 -10.69 25.28 -17.24
CA ILE A 20 -11.93 24.60 -17.60
C ILE A 20 -12.87 25.57 -18.31
N HIS A 21 -13.23 25.24 -19.54
CA HIS A 21 -14.27 25.92 -20.31
C HIS A 21 -14.83 24.98 -21.40
N PRO A 22 -16.16 24.84 -21.57
CA PRO A 22 -17.21 25.49 -20.79
C PRO A 22 -17.28 24.96 -19.35
N GLY A 23 -18.26 25.43 -18.58
CA GLY A 23 -18.57 24.89 -17.26
C GLY A 23 -18.85 23.39 -17.26
N GLU A 24 -18.67 22.77 -16.10
CA GLU A 24 -18.92 21.35 -15.90
C GLU A 24 -20.01 21.13 -14.84
N ASP A 25 -20.64 19.97 -14.87
CA ASP A 25 -21.60 19.59 -13.83
C ASP A 25 -20.90 19.30 -12.48
N LYS A 26 -21.70 19.27 -11.42
CA LYS A 26 -21.24 19.04 -10.05
C LYS A 26 -20.44 17.73 -9.89
N ASP A 27 -20.83 16.66 -10.58
CA ASP A 27 -20.17 15.36 -10.44
C ASP A 27 -18.80 15.39 -11.11
N THR A 28 -18.69 16.03 -12.26
CA THR A 28 -17.44 16.24 -12.98
C THR A 28 -16.50 17.15 -12.18
N ILE A 29 -17.02 18.21 -11.57
CA ILE A 29 -16.25 19.06 -10.64
C ILE A 29 -15.74 18.24 -9.45
N ALA A 30 -16.59 17.40 -8.85
CA ALA A 30 -16.15 16.53 -7.74
C ALA A 30 -15.05 15.54 -8.19
N LYS A 31 -15.17 14.94 -9.38
CA LYS A 31 -14.11 14.08 -9.94
C LYS A 31 -12.80 14.86 -10.14
N MET A 32 -12.85 16.10 -10.62
CA MET A 32 -11.66 16.94 -10.77
C MET A 32 -11.01 17.30 -9.42
N ILE A 33 -11.81 17.56 -8.39
CA ILE A 33 -11.32 17.79 -7.02
C ILE A 33 -10.65 16.52 -6.49
N SER A 34 -11.30 15.36 -6.65
CA SER A 34 -10.72 14.06 -6.31
C SER A 34 -9.38 13.85 -7.03
N ALA A 35 -9.31 14.16 -8.33
CA ALA A 35 -8.10 14.02 -9.13
C ALA A 35 -6.94 14.90 -8.65
N LEU A 36 -7.18 16.17 -8.32
CA LEU A 36 -6.13 17.03 -7.74
C LEU A 36 -5.73 16.58 -6.32
N ALA A 37 -6.69 16.22 -5.48
CA ALA A 37 -6.41 15.78 -4.12
C ALA A 37 -5.57 14.48 -4.09
N ASN A 38 -5.74 13.63 -5.10
CA ASN A 38 -5.01 12.37 -5.29
C ASN A 38 -3.64 12.55 -5.96
N SER A 39 -3.33 13.74 -6.48
CA SER A 39 -2.01 14.06 -7.06
C SER A 39 -1.19 14.89 -6.06
N ALA A 40 -0.90 16.15 -6.37
CA ALA A 40 -0.13 17.07 -5.52
C ALA A 40 -1.00 18.21 -4.95
N GLY A 41 -2.33 18.11 -5.05
CA GLY A 41 -3.23 19.25 -4.90
C GLY A 41 -3.18 20.17 -6.11
N GLY A 42 -3.72 21.37 -5.99
CA GLY A 42 -3.66 22.37 -7.05
C GLY A 42 -4.89 23.27 -7.14
N THR A 43 -5.14 23.79 -8.33
CA THR A 43 -6.22 24.75 -8.58
C THR A 43 -6.98 24.42 -9.86
N LEU A 44 -8.31 24.43 -9.78
CA LEU A 44 -9.22 24.43 -10.93
C LEU A 44 -9.66 25.88 -11.22
N LEU A 45 -9.52 26.32 -12.46
CA LEU A 45 -9.90 27.66 -12.92
C LEU A 45 -10.97 27.55 -14.01
N PHE A 46 -12.23 27.74 -13.63
CA PHE A 46 -13.34 27.70 -14.58
C PHE A 46 -13.62 29.05 -15.21
N GLY A 47 -13.96 29.03 -16.49
CA GLY A 47 -14.14 30.22 -17.32
C GLY A 47 -12.87 30.65 -18.05
N ILE A 48 -11.81 29.84 -17.98
CA ILE A 48 -10.58 29.99 -18.77
C ILE A 48 -10.50 28.83 -19.76
N TYR A 49 -10.35 29.16 -21.03
CA TYR A 49 -10.13 28.19 -22.10
C TYR A 49 -8.63 28.17 -22.45
N ASP A 50 -8.01 27.00 -22.40
CA ASP A 50 -6.64 26.76 -22.86
C ASP A 50 -6.68 26.10 -24.23
N ASP A 51 -6.12 26.76 -25.25
CA ASP A 51 -6.01 26.20 -26.62
C ASP A 51 -4.71 25.43 -26.87
N GLY A 52 -3.87 25.27 -25.82
CA GLY A 52 -2.55 24.65 -25.88
C GLY A 52 -1.41 25.67 -26.09
N CYS A 53 -1.71 26.84 -26.63
CA CYS A 53 -0.76 27.93 -26.85
C CYS A 53 -0.99 29.10 -25.89
N LYS A 54 -2.23 29.50 -25.69
CA LYS A 54 -2.64 30.68 -24.92
C LYS A 54 -3.89 30.40 -24.10
N LEU A 55 -4.04 31.18 -23.03
CA LEU A 55 -5.23 31.19 -22.21
C LEU A 55 -6.20 32.28 -22.67
N HIS A 56 -7.47 31.93 -22.75
CA HIS A 56 -8.55 32.82 -23.14
C HIS A 56 -9.54 32.95 -21.99
N VAL A 57 -9.69 34.18 -21.47
CA VAL A 57 -10.68 34.48 -20.45
C VAL A 57 -12.07 34.51 -21.12
N LYS A 58 -12.86 33.46 -20.90
CA LYS A 58 -14.21 33.32 -21.46
C LYS A 58 -15.29 33.72 -20.46
N GLY A 59 -15.02 33.53 -19.17
CA GLY A 59 -15.95 33.77 -18.08
C GLY A 59 -16.72 32.49 -17.71
N ASN A 60 -17.26 32.47 -16.51
CA ASN A 60 -18.08 31.38 -16.02
C ASN A 60 -19.52 31.45 -16.57
N ALA A 61 -20.08 30.31 -17.00
CA ALA A 61 -21.44 30.16 -17.51
C ALA A 61 -22.18 28.94 -16.92
N PHE A 62 -21.85 28.51 -15.70
CA PHE A 62 -22.55 27.43 -14.99
C PHE A 62 -22.84 27.77 -13.53
N ASP A 63 -23.78 27.02 -12.94
CA ASP A 63 -24.15 27.16 -11.53
C ASP A 63 -23.00 26.74 -10.62
N ILE A 64 -22.52 27.69 -9.80
CA ILE A 64 -21.46 27.42 -8.84
C ILE A 64 -21.96 26.38 -7.83
N PRO A 65 -21.32 25.20 -7.73
CA PRO A 65 -21.78 24.15 -6.83
C PRO A 65 -21.60 24.58 -5.37
N LYS A 66 -22.56 24.20 -4.53
CA LYS A 66 -22.43 24.39 -3.08
C LYS A 66 -21.38 23.43 -2.54
N MET A 67 -20.45 23.95 -1.74
CA MET A 67 -19.38 23.16 -1.11
C MET A 67 -19.93 21.93 -0.36
N GLN A 68 -21.03 22.07 0.38
CA GLN A 68 -21.65 20.96 1.12
C GLN A 68 -22.08 19.79 0.23
N ASP A 69 -22.50 20.05 -1.01
CA ASP A 69 -22.92 18.99 -1.93
C ASP A 69 -21.71 18.24 -2.48
N LEU A 70 -20.61 18.95 -2.76
CA LEU A 70 -19.34 18.35 -3.18
C LEU A 70 -18.72 17.51 -2.05
N VAL A 71 -18.72 18.01 -0.82
CA VAL A 71 -18.21 17.27 0.36
C VAL A 71 -18.92 15.92 0.52
N LYS A 72 -20.25 15.87 0.29
CA LYS A 72 -21.02 14.62 0.33
C LYS A 72 -20.57 13.62 -0.74
N ILE A 73 -20.36 14.08 -1.97
CA ILE A 73 -19.89 13.25 -3.10
C ILE A 73 -18.46 12.74 -2.86
N LEU A 74 -17.65 13.54 -2.16
CA LEU A 74 -16.24 13.28 -1.85
C LEU A 74 -16.03 12.57 -0.50
N ASN A 75 -17.05 11.86 -0.01
CA ASN A 75 -17.00 11.09 1.24
C ASN A 75 -16.47 11.90 2.44
N GLY A 76 -16.90 13.15 2.57
CA GLY A 76 -16.54 14.04 3.68
C GLY A 76 -15.23 14.80 3.52
N PHE A 77 -14.53 14.69 2.39
CA PHE A 77 -13.36 15.52 2.14
C PHE A 77 -13.76 17.00 1.98
N ASP A 78 -13.11 17.89 2.73
CA ASP A 78 -13.44 19.32 2.85
C ASP A 78 -12.22 20.26 2.72
N ARG A 79 -11.03 19.72 2.43
CA ARG A 79 -9.79 20.52 2.29
C ARG A 79 -9.68 21.15 0.89
N PHE A 80 -10.71 21.87 0.49
CA PHE A 80 -10.73 22.67 -0.73
C PHE A 80 -11.55 23.94 -0.51
N ASN A 81 -11.23 25.01 -1.25
CA ASN A 81 -11.90 26.31 -1.15
C ASN A 81 -12.42 26.73 -2.51
N ILE A 82 -13.66 27.24 -2.53
CA ILE A 82 -14.31 27.78 -3.74
C ILE A 82 -14.34 29.30 -3.63
N MET A 83 -13.79 29.99 -4.62
CA MET A 83 -13.69 31.45 -4.67
C MET A 83 -14.10 31.96 -6.05
N GLU A 84 -14.78 33.11 -6.08
CA GLU A 84 -15.10 33.80 -7.33
C GLU A 84 -14.23 35.06 -7.45
N THR A 85 -13.56 35.21 -8.59
CA THR A 85 -12.66 36.34 -8.88
C THR A 85 -13.02 36.95 -10.23
N LYS A 86 -12.86 38.27 -10.36
CA LYS A 86 -13.01 38.95 -11.65
C LYS A 86 -11.67 39.09 -12.36
N VAL A 87 -11.61 38.66 -13.61
CA VAL A 87 -10.44 38.78 -14.48
C VAL A 87 -10.91 39.39 -15.80
N LYS A 88 -10.37 40.54 -16.20
CA LYS A 88 -10.79 41.27 -17.42
C LYS A 88 -12.33 41.42 -17.51
N ASP A 89 -12.95 41.86 -16.42
CA ASP A 89 -14.41 42.01 -16.22
C ASP A 89 -15.26 40.72 -16.32
N LYS A 90 -14.62 39.56 -16.43
CA LYS A 90 -15.29 38.26 -16.48
C LYS A 90 -15.16 37.54 -15.16
N SER A 91 -16.23 36.91 -14.70
CA SER A 91 -16.20 36.08 -13.50
C SER A 91 -15.48 34.76 -13.77
N ILE A 92 -14.54 34.39 -12.92
CA ILE A 92 -13.78 33.15 -12.91
C ILE A 92 -14.04 32.44 -11.58
N LEU A 93 -14.37 31.15 -11.64
CA LEU A 93 -14.48 30.32 -10.45
C LEU A 93 -13.15 29.60 -10.21
N GLN A 94 -12.55 29.84 -9.05
CA GLN A 94 -11.34 29.18 -8.60
C GLN A 94 -11.67 28.15 -7.53
N ILE A 95 -11.16 26.93 -7.67
CA ILE A 95 -11.22 25.89 -6.64
C ILE A 95 -9.80 25.46 -6.28
N ASP A 96 -9.34 25.85 -5.10
CA ASP A 96 -8.05 25.42 -4.55
C ASP A 96 -8.23 24.13 -3.76
N VAL A 97 -7.45 23.10 -4.09
CA VAL A 97 -7.57 21.74 -3.53
C VAL A 97 -6.26 21.35 -2.86
N GLN A 98 -6.34 20.92 -1.60
CA GLN A 98 -5.18 20.37 -0.90
C GLN A 98 -4.99 18.88 -1.22
N GLN A 99 -3.74 18.43 -1.27
CA GLN A 99 -3.41 17.02 -1.40
C GLN A 99 -3.92 16.22 -0.19
N LYS A 100 -4.28 14.96 -0.42
CA LYS A 100 -4.48 13.96 0.63
C LYS A 100 -3.77 12.66 0.25
N VAL A 101 -2.75 12.31 1.03
CA VAL A 101 -1.87 11.14 0.78
C VAL A 101 -2.65 9.83 0.64
N LEU A 102 -3.64 9.59 1.53
CA LEU A 102 -4.48 8.38 1.50
C LEU A 102 -5.61 8.42 0.46
N GLY A 103 -5.67 9.47 -0.36
CA GLY A 103 -6.65 9.65 -1.41
C GLY A 103 -8.03 10.17 -0.96
N VAL A 104 -8.72 10.72 -1.94
CA VAL A 104 -10.09 11.23 -1.92
C VAL A 104 -10.87 10.50 -2.98
N LYS A 105 -11.90 9.77 -2.55
CA LYS A 105 -12.81 9.05 -3.44
C LYS A 105 -13.97 9.95 -3.84
N CYS A 106 -14.33 9.95 -5.12
CA CYS A 106 -15.58 10.48 -5.64
C CYS A 106 -16.48 9.28 -5.98
N HIS A 107 -17.65 9.18 -5.36
CA HIS A 107 -18.53 8.01 -5.51
C HIS A 107 -17.80 6.66 -5.29
N ASN A 108 -16.93 6.59 -4.27
CA ASN A 108 -16.08 5.44 -3.94
C ASN A 108 -14.96 5.10 -4.93
N ILE A 109 -14.75 5.90 -5.98
CA ILE A 109 -13.70 5.71 -6.98
C ILE A 109 -12.63 6.79 -6.80
N LEU A 110 -11.37 6.41 -6.89
CA LEU A 110 -10.24 7.33 -6.93
C LEU A 110 -10.04 7.80 -8.38
N TYR A 111 -9.85 9.11 -8.58
CA TYR A 111 -9.54 9.66 -9.90
C TYR A 111 -8.16 10.30 -9.93
N THR A 112 -7.55 10.38 -11.11
CA THR A 112 -6.40 11.22 -11.44
C THR A 112 -6.61 11.85 -12.81
N PHE A 113 -5.88 12.91 -13.13
CA PHE A 113 -5.77 13.37 -14.52
C PHE A 113 -4.90 12.40 -15.31
N TYR A 114 -5.26 12.15 -16.56
CA TYR A 114 -4.49 11.28 -17.45
C TYR A 114 -3.16 11.93 -17.88
N SER A 115 -3.07 13.26 -17.90
CA SER A 115 -1.82 13.98 -18.16
C SER A 115 -1.83 15.37 -17.52
N GLU A 116 -0.68 16.04 -17.53
CA GLU A 116 -0.53 17.42 -17.04
C GLU A 116 -1.19 18.47 -17.96
N TYR A 117 -1.60 18.11 -19.17
CA TYR A 117 -1.99 19.07 -20.21
C TYR A 117 -3.49 19.11 -20.53
N HIS A 118 -4.24 18.06 -20.19
CA HIS A 118 -5.68 18.01 -20.46
C HIS A 118 -6.47 17.62 -19.21
N ASN A 119 -7.75 17.99 -19.19
CA ASN A 119 -8.64 17.71 -18.05
C ASN A 119 -9.32 16.34 -18.13
N ARG A 120 -8.91 15.47 -19.06
CA ARG A 120 -9.38 14.09 -19.10
C ARG A 120 -8.93 13.37 -17.83
N MET A 121 -9.91 12.81 -17.11
CA MET A 121 -9.69 12.02 -15.91
C MET A 121 -9.69 10.53 -16.23
N GLN A 122 -9.03 9.77 -15.37
CA GLN A 122 -9.05 8.31 -15.36
C GLN A 122 -9.18 7.80 -13.93
N GLU A 123 -9.73 6.60 -13.81
CA GLU A 123 -9.85 5.90 -12.53
C GLU A 123 -8.48 5.38 -12.10
N ILE A 124 -8.17 5.51 -10.81
CA ILE A 124 -7.00 4.87 -10.21
C ILE A 124 -7.44 3.48 -9.74
N LYS A 125 -6.84 2.45 -10.34
CA LYS A 125 -6.89 1.08 -9.80
C LYS A 125 -5.64 0.90 -8.92
N PRO A 126 -5.78 0.89 -7.59
CA PRO A 126 -4.61 0.82 -6.73
C PRO A 126 -3.99 -0.58 -6.78
N VAL A 127 -2.67 -0.64 -6.81
CA VAL A 127 -1.91 -1.88 -6.59
C VAL A 127 -2.11 -2.32 -5.15
N LYS A 128 -2.62 -3.51 -4.95
CA LYS A 128 -2.85 -4.11 -3.63
C LYS A 128 -1.56 -4.73 -3.11
N ILE A 129 -1.11 -4.25 -1.96
CA ILE A 129 0.14 -4.67 -1.34
C ILE A 129 -0.17 -5.30 0.02
N PHE A 130 0.40 -6.47 0.28
CA PHE A 130 0.35 -7.11 1.59
C PHE A 130 1.74 -7.15 2.23
N ILE A 131 1.88 -6.63 3.45
CA ILE A 131 3.12 -6.72 4.23
C ILE A 131 2.96 -7.80 5.30
N SER A 132 3.67 -8.92 5.13
CA SER A 132 3.76 -10.01 6.11
C SER A 132 4.98 -9.81 7.01
N TYR A 133 4.75 -9.78 8.33
CA TYR A 133 5.80 -9.56 9.33
C TYR A 133 5.41 -10.12 10.70
N ASN A 134 6.40 -10.30 11.58
CA ASN A 134 6.14 -10.57 12.99
C ASN A 134 5.95 -9.26 13.78
N HIS A 135 4.96 -9.17 14.68
CA HIS A 135 4.68 -7.95 15.46
C HIS A 135 5.90 -7.39 16.23
N LEU A 136 6.87 -8.25 16.59
CA LEU A 136 8.14 -7.85 17.22
C LEU A 136 9.03 -6.97 16.33
N VAL A 137 8.75 -6.91 15.03
CA VAL A 137 9.43 -6.06 14.04
C VAL A 137 8.48 -5.06 13.36
N SER A 138 7.38 -4.70 14.03
CA SER A 138 6.37 -3.77 13.50
C SER A 138 6.93 -2.41 13.05
N GLU A 139 7.93 -1.88 13.74
CA GLU A 139 8.57 -0.61 13.37
C GLU A 139 9.24 -0.67 11.99
N LEU A 140 9.75 -1.84 11.56
CA LEU A 140 10.27 -2.02 10.19
C LEU A 140 9.14 -2.00 9.15
N ALA A 141 7.98 -2.57 9.49
CA ALA A 141 6.80 -2.53 8.63
C ALA A 141 6.23 -1.12 8.51
N ASP A 142 6.29 -0.32 9.58
CA ASP A 142 5.91 1.10 9.55
C ASP A 142 6.78 1.89 8.58
N ILE A 143 8.09 1.70 8.63
CA ILE A 143 9.03 2.37 7.71
C ILE A 143 8.75 2.00 6.25
N VAL A 144 8.50 0.71 5.96
CA VAL A 144 8.18 0.24 4.60
C VAL A 144 6.87 0.86 4.12
N GLU A 145 5.81 0.80 4.93
CA GLU A 145 4.52 1.41 4.56
C GLU A 145 4.65 2.91 4.33
N GLU A 146 5.34 3.64 5.22
CA GLU A 146 5.52 5.08 5.09
C GLU A 146 6.27 5.43 3.80
N ASN A 147 7.33 4.69 3.47
CA ASN A 147 8.07 4.88 2.24
C ASN A 147 7.21 4.65 0.99
N ILE A 148 6.46 3.55 0.94
CA ILE A 148 5.58 3.22 -0.18
C ILE A 148 4.46 4.27 -0.30
N ASN A 149 3.79 4.63 0.80
CA ASN A 149 2.72 5.64 0.80
C ASN A 149 3.25 7.02 0.38
N LYS A 150 4.46 7.39 0.79
CA LYS A 150 5.09 8.65 0.36
C LYS A 150 5.35 8.68 -1.14
N THR A 151 5.72 7.54 -1.73
CA THR A 151 6.08 7.43 -3.15
C THR A 151 4.84 7.30 -4.05
N TYR A 152 3.86 6.49 -3.65
CA TYR A 152 2.74 6.10 -4.50
C TYR A 152 1.38 6.68 -4.08
N GLY A 153 1.24 7.09 -2.81
CA GLY A 153 0.01 7.64 -2.25
C GLY A 153 -1.23 6.80 -2.59
N PRO A 154 -2.25 7.36 -3.25
CA PRO A 154 -3.50 6.64 -3.54
C PRO A 154 -3.38 5.58 -4.64
N LYS A 155 -2.22 5.44 -5.30
CA LYS A 155 -1.98 4.41 -6.32
C LYS A 155 -1.72 3.03 -5.73
N VAL A 156 -1.58 2.93 -4.42
CA VAL A 156 -1.39 1.67 -3.70
C VAL A 156 -2.45 1.52 -2.62
N LEU A 157 -2.76 0.28 -2.27
CA LEU A 157 -3.58 -0.07 -1.12
C LEU A 157 -2.80 -1.08 -0.29
N ILE A 158 -2.29 -0.64 0.86
CA ILE A 158 -1.46 -1.46 1.74
C ILE A 158 -2.35 -2.11 2.80
N SER A 159 -2.15 -3.41 2.98
CA SER A 159 -2.73 -4.22 4.04
C SER A 159 -1.61 -4.93 4.80
N ARG A 160 -1.83 -5.15 6.10
CA ARG A 160 -0.83 -5.70 7.02
C ARG A 160 -1.44 -6.79 7.88
N ASP A 161 -0.66 -7.83 8.18
CA ASP A 161 -1.06 -8.78 9.22
C ASP A 161 -0.98 -8.12 10.60
N THR A 162 -2.15 -7.92 11.24
CA THR A 162 -2.22 -7.77 12.69
C THR A 162 -2.64 -9.12 13.23
N GLN A 163 -1.71 -9.85 13.83
CA GLN A 163 -1.82 -11.25 14.29
C GLN A 163 -3.07 -11.61 15.13
N LEU A 164 -3.88 -10.61 15.51
CA LEU A 164 -5.10 -10.70 16.31
C LEU A 164 -6.35 -11.19 15.54
N GLN A 165 -6.38 -11.23 14.20
CA GLN A 165 -7.60 -11.62 13.45
C GLN A 165 -7.60 -13.05 12.83
N TYR A 166 -6.48 -13.77 12.85
CA TYR A 166 -6.32 -14.94 11.96
C TYR A 166 -6.47 -16.33 12.60
N ARG A 167 -6.78 -16.43 13.90
CA ARG A 167 -7.01 -17.75 14.52
C ARG A 167 -8.24 -18.49 13.95
N ASP A 168 -9.17 -17.79 13.32
CA ASP A 168 -10.49 -18.36 13.00
C ASP A 168 -10.80 -18.59 11.50
N ASN A 169 -9.98 -18.12 10.54
CA ASN A 169 -10.29 -18.38 9.12
C ASN A 169 -9.08 -18.33 8.16
N ILE A 170 -8.46 -19.49 7.94
CA ILE A 170 -7.39 -19.71 6.97
C ILE A 170 -7.85 -19.47 5.52
N ASP A 171 -9.13 -19.71 5.22
CA ASP A 171 -9.65 -19.55 3.85
C ASP A 171 -9.70 -18.07 3.45
N LYS A 172 -10.17 -17.19 4.35
CA LYS A 172 -10.11 -15.72 4.16
C LYS A 172 -8.69 -15.20 4.00
N PHE A 173 -7.73 -15.87 4.66
CA PHE A 173 -6.32 -15.53 4.53
C PHE A 173 -5.78 -15.91 3.14
N MET A 174 -6.10 -17.10 2.63
CA MET A 174 -5.73 -17.50 1.28
C MET A 174 -6.37 -16.63 0.20
N GLU A 175 -7.59 -16.13 0.45
CA GLU A 175 -8.20 -15.09 -0.39
C GLU A 175 -7.38 -13.81 -0.35
N THR A 176 -6.94 -13.37 0.83
CA THR A 176 -6.10 -12.17 0.98
C THR A 176 -4.79 -12.29 0.19
N ILE A 177 -4.06 -13.40 0.30
CA ILE A 177 -2.84 -13.63 -0.51
C ILE A 177 -3.15 -13.53 -2.01
N LYS A 178 -4.22 -14.18 -2.47
CA LYS A 178 -4.56 -14.24 -3.90
C LYS A 178 -4.97 -12.88 -4.46
N GLU A 179 -5.58 -12.05 -3.64
CA GLU A 179 -6.09 -10.74 -4.04
C GLU A 179 -5.02 -9.65 -4.09
N ASN A 180 -3.82 -9.86 -3.54
CA ASN A 180 -2.75 -8.88 -3.55
C ASN A 180 -1.84 -9.05 -4.78
N ASP A 181 -1.46 -7.93 -5.37
CA ASP A 181 -0.59 -7.83 -6.52
C ASP A 181 0.89 -7.97 -6.11
N VAL A 182 1.23 -7.42 -4.93
CA VAL A 182 2.57 -7.49 -4.35
C VAL A 182 2.49 -7.95 -2.88
N ILE A 183 3.39 -8.85 -2.50
CA ILE A 183 3.54 -9.38 -1.15
C ILE A 183 4.96 -9.09 -0.69
N ILE A 184 5.11 -8.42 0.44
CA ILE A 184 6.40 -8.07 1.05
C ILE A 184 6.55 -8.86 2.34
N SER A 185 7.54 -9.75 2.42
CA SER A 185 7.83 -10.53 3.63
C SER A 185 9.04 -9.98 4.36
N LEU A 186 8.84 -9.50 5.60
CA LEU A 186 9.92 -9.02 6.47
C LEU A 186 10.49 -10.19 7.29
N ILE A 187 11.61 -10.74 6.83
CA ILE A 187 12.23 -11.94 7.39
C ILE A 187 13.09 -11.58 8.60
N SER A 188 12.62 -11.98 9.77
CA SER A 188 13.32 -11.94 11.05
C SER A 188 13.38 -13.32 11.70
N ASP A 189 14.20 -13.50 12.74
CA ASP A 189 14.19 -14.76 13.49
C ASP A 189 12.79 -15.07 14.06
N SER A 190 12.13 -14.05 14.62
CA SER A 190 10.76 -14.18 15.12
C SER A 190 9.72 -14.47 14.03
N TYR A 191 9.95 -14.02 12.79
CA TYR A 191 9.16 -14.44 11.63
C TYR A 191 9.31 -15.95 11.40
N LEU A 192 10.55 -16.44 11.34
CA LEU A 192 10.87 -17.85 11.02
C LEU A 192 10.41 -18.84 12.10
N LYS A 193 10.05 -18.36 13.29
CA LYS A 193 9.48 -19.15 14.40
C LYS A 193 7.97 -18.92 14.61
N SER A 194 7.37 -17.99 13.88
CA SER A 194 5.93 -17.69 13.97
C SER A 194 5.10 -18.67 13.16
N GLU A 195 4.09 -19.29 13.78
CA GLU A 195 3.17 -20.22 13.08
C GLU A 195 2.38 -19.52 11.99
N ALA A 196 1.92 -18.29 12.26
CA ALA A 196 1.21 -17.49 11.26
C ALA A 196 2.13 -17.25 10.06
N CYS A 197 3.16 -16.43 10.22
CA CYS A 197 4.08 -16.02 9.15
C CYS A 197 4.65 -17.19 8.33
N MET A 198 5.04 -18.28 9.01
CA MET A 198 5.55 -19.45 8.31
C MET A 198 4.47 -20.23 7.56
N TYR A 199 3.25 -20.32 8.10
CA TYR A 199 2.15 -20.91 7.35
C TYR A 199 1.82 -20.07 6.11
N GLU A 200 1.79 -18.74 6.25
CA GLU A 200 1.53 -17.80 5.14
C GLU A 200 2.48 -18.02 3.97
N ILE A 201 3.79 -18.00 4.25
CA ILE A 201 4.81 -18.06 3.21
C ILE A 201 4.86 -19.44 2.55
N ILE A 202 4.67 -20.51 3.32
CA ILE A 202 4.65 -21.87 2.78
C ILE A 202 3.42 -22.11 1.91
N GLU A 203 2.26 -21.54 2.25
CA GLU A 203 1.09 -21.63 1.36
C GLU A 203 1.26 -20.78 0.11
N LEU A 204 1.86 -19.58 0.20
CA LEU A 204 2.16 -18.73 -0.95
C LEU A 204 3.10 -19.42 -1.95
N MET A 205 4.17 -20.05 -1.44
CA MET A 205 5.17 -20.74 -2.28
C MET A 205 4.63 -21.95 -3.05
N ARG A 206 3.39 -22.40 -2.78
CA ARG A 206 2.74 -23.44 -3.59
C ARG A 206 2.25 -22.94 -4.94
N ASP A 207 2.06 -21.64 -5.09
CA ASP A 207 1.74 -21.04 -6.38
C ASP A 207 3.01 -20.99 -7.24
N PRO A 208 3.10 -21.66 -8.40
CA PRO A 208 4.31 -21.65 -9.23
C PRO A 208 4.81 -20.26 -9.64
N GLU A 209 3.93 -19.25 -9.62
CA GLU A 209 4.26 -17.88 -10.00
C GLU A 209 4.48 -16.95 -8.80
N TYR A 210 4.62 -17.50 -7.59
CA TYR A 210 4.80 -16.71 -6.36
C TYR A 210 5.95 -15.71 -6.44
N HIS A 211 7.03 -16.06 -7.14
CA HIS A 211 8.22 -15.21 -7.32
C HIS A 211 7.93 -13.89 -8.03
N GLN A 212 6.86 -13.79 -8.83
CA GLN A 212 6.49 -12.56 -9.55
C GLN A 212 5.87 -11.52 -8.61
N ARG A 213 5.30 -11.97 -7.49
CA ARG A 213 4.55 -11.12 -6.55
C ARG A 213 5.24 -10.99 -5.20
N LEU A 214 6.23 -11.82 -4.89
CA LEU A 214 6.85 -11.88 -3.57
C LEU A 214 8.21 -11.18 -3.50
N ALA A 215 8.29 -10.14 -2.67
CA ALA A 215 9.51 -9.48 -2.24
C ALA A 215 9.90 -9.93 -0.82
N PHE A 216 11.21 -10.02 -0.57
CA PHE A 216 11.76 -10.33 0.75
C PHE A 216 12.66 -9.23 1.23
N ILE A 217 12.52 -8.86 2.50
CA ILE A 217 13.44 -7.97 3.18
C ILE A 217 14.01 -8.71 4.38
N ILE A 218 15.33 -8.88 4.43
CA ILE A 218 15.99 -9.64 5.50
C ILE A 218 16.41 -8.65 6.58
N SER A 219 15.91 -8.83 7.79
CA SER A 219 16.35 -8.03 8.92
C SER A 219 17.78 -8.40 9.33
N SER A 220 18.52 -7.42 9.82
CA SER A 220 19.93 -7.51 10.16
C SER A 220 20.22 -6.83 11.50
N GLU A 221 21.42 -7.06 12.03
CA GLU A 221 21.85 -6.42 13.28
C GLU A 221 21.90 -4.89 13.16
N CYS A 222 22.18 -4.36 11.96
CA CYS A 222 22.20 -2.93 11.68
C CYS A 222 20.83 -2.27 11.89
N ASP A 223 19.74 -3.03 11.79
CA ASP A 223 18.38 -2.51 11.88
C ASP A 223 17.92 -2.28 13.32
N LEU A 224 18.64 -2.80 14.32
CA LEU A 224 18.36 -2.53 15.74
C LEU A 224 18.32 -1.04 16.08
N LYS A 225 19.07 -0.22 15.34
CA LYS A 225 19.11 1.25 15.51
C LYS A 225 17.83 1.95 15.07
N LEU A 226 16.97 1.27 14.30
CA LEU A 226 15.71 1.82 13.79
C LEU A 226 14.55 1.67 14.78
N PHE A 227 14.75 0.91 15.86
CA PHE A 227 13.73 0.66 16.86
C PHE A 227 13.80 1.65 18.01
N HIS A 228 12.65 2.20 18.40
CA HIS A 228 12.50 2.97 19.63
C HIS A 228 12.73 2.10 20.87
N ASN A 229 12.21 0.88 20.85
CA ASN A 229 12.46 -0.14 21.89
C ASN A 229 13.12 -1.35 21.26
N GLN A 230 14.42 -1.51 21.48
CA GLN A 230 15.21 -2.55 20.82
C GLN A 230 14.65 -3.95 21.15
N PRO A 231 14.20 -4.72 20.14
CA PRO A 231 13.87 -6.11 20.36
C PRO A 231 15.13 -6.88 20.76
N ALA A 232 14.97 -8.02 21.43
CA ALA A 232 16.10 -8.92 21.64
C ALA A 232 16.71 -9.27 20.28
N ARG A 233 18.05 -9.22 20.17
CA ARG A 233 18.78 -9.54 18.93
C ARG A 233 18.31 -10.87 18.32
N ASP A 234 18.08 -11.86 19.18
CA ASP A 234 17.61 -13.19 18.80
C ASP A 234 16.20 -13.21 18.21
N ASN A 235 15.40 -12.15 18.35
CA ASN A 235 14.09 -12.03 17.69
C ASN A 235 14.18 -11.32 16.32
N LEU A 236 15.25 -10.58 16.09
CA LEU A 236 15.46 -9.80 14.87
C LEU A 236 16.29 -10.61 13.87
N VAL A 237 17.56 -10.88 14.16
CA VAL A 237 18.53 -11.34 13.16
C VAL A 237 18.32 -12.83 12.81
N PRO A 238 17.87 -13.16 11.59
CA PRO A 238 17.60 -14.52 11.18
C PRO A 238 18.90 -15.28 10.85
N LYS A 239 18.99 -16.54 11.26
CA LYS A 239 20.17 -17.42 11.05
C LYS A 239 20.02 -18.28 9.81
N ILE A 240 19.83 -17.64 8.65
CA ILE A 240 19.44 -18.31 7.40
C ILE A 240 20.61 -18.80 6.54
N TYR A 241 21.84 -18.37 6.85
CA TYR A 241 23.03 -18.71 6.08
C TYR A 241 23.81 -19.89 6.68
N GLY A 242 24.34 -20.74 5.80
CA GLY A 242 25.17 -21.87 6.23
C GLY A 242 24.39 -22.89 7.07
N ALA A 243 25.09 -23.64 7.92
CA ALA A 243 24.50 -24.74 8.68
C ALA A 243 23.47 -24.29 9.74
N GLN A 244 23.51 -23.02 10.16
CA GLN A 244 22.60 -22.50 11.20
C GLN A 244 21.14 -22.52 10.77
N ARG A 245 20.84 -22.49 9.46
CA ARG A 245 19.47 -22.58 8.96
C ARG A 245 18.77 -23.88 9.36
N PHE A 246 19.52 -24.96 9.56
CA PHE A 246 18.97 -26.24 10.00
C PHE A 246 18.37 -26.17 11.42
N ASP A 247 18.71 -25.15 12.22
CA ASP A 247 18.12 -24.93 13.53
C ASP A 247 16.61 -24.61 13.43
N TYR A 248 16.17 -23.94 12.37
CA TYR A 248 14.75 -23.68 12.13
C TYR A 248 13.99 -24.94 11.70
N ILE A 249 14.61 -25.81 10.87
CA ILE A 249 14.04 -27.11 10.53
C ILE A 249 13.85 -27.92 11.82
N LYS A 250 14.90 -28.01 12.65
CA LYS A 250 14.83 -28.68 13.95
C LYS A 250 13.75 -28.08 14.84
N TYR A 251 13.65 -26.75 14.92
CA TYR A 251 12.61 -26.06 15.69
C TYR A 251 11.20 -26.52 15.29
N TRP A 252 10.88 -26.52 13.99
CA TRP A 252 9.56 -26.89 13.51
C TRP A 252 9.26 -28.40 13.65
N THR A 253 10.25 -29.25 13.42
CA THR A 253 10.10 -30.70 13.64
C THR A 253 9.85 -31.01 15.12
N SER A 254 10.63 -30.44 16.04
CA SER A 254 10.41 -30.63 17.48
C SER A 254 9.06 -30.06 17.95
N LYS A 255 8.61 -28.94 17.36
CA LYS A 255 7.28 -28.39 17.65
C LYS A 255 6.15 -29.30 17.16
N LEU A 256 6.31 -29.96 16.02
CA LEU A 256 5.36 -30.96 15.53
C LEU A 256 5.27 -32.16 16.47
N GLU A 257 6.43 -32.67 16.91
CA GLU A 257 6.53 -33.80 17.86
C GLU A 257 5.80 -33.50 19.17
N ASP A 258 6.00 -32.32 19.78
CA ASP A 258 5.30 -31.87 21.00
C ASP A 258 3.78 -31.87 20.83
N TYR A 259 3.27 -31.39 19.70
CA TYR A 259 1.83 -31.36 19.43
C TYR A 259 1.24 -32.77 19.26
N ILE A 260 1.98 -33.68 18.61
CA ILE A 260 1.58 -35.09 18.47
C ILE A 260 1.57 -35.79 19.84
N GLU A 261 2.56 -35.52 20.69
CA GLU A 261 2.61 -36.06 22.05
C GLU A 261 1.40 -35.61 22.87
N ARG A 262 1.09 -34.31 22.87
CA ARG A 262 -0.12 -33.75 23.52
C ARG A 262 -1.41 -34.38 22.99
N LEU A 263 -1.49 -34.69 21.70
CA LEU A 263 -2.66 -35.35 21.12
C LEU A 263 -2.84 -36.75 21.70
N ASN A 264 -1.73 -37.47 21.90
CA ASN A 264 -1.74 -38.80 22.50
C ASN A 264 -2.17 -38.76 23.98
N GLU A 265 -1.78 -37.73 24.72
CA GLU A 265 -2.20 -37.54 26.12
C GLU A 265 -3.68 -37.18 26.25
N LEU A 266 -4.23 -36.44 25.28
CA LEU A 266 -5.59 -35.89 25.32
C LEU A 266 -6.64 -36.76 24.56
N GLN A 267 -6.30 -37.99 24.17
CA GLN A 267 -7.16 -38.86 23.35
C GLN A 267 -8.58 -39.08 23.92
N ALA A 268 -8.78 -38.91 25.23
CA ALA A 268 -10.09 -39.02 25.88
C ALA A 268 -10.99 -37.75 25.75
N HIS A 269 -10.50 -36.64 25.20
CA HIS A 269 -11.19 -35.34 25.14
C HIS A 269 -11.47 -34.89 23.69
N TYR A 270 -12.59 -35.34 23.12
CA TYR A 270 -12.93 -35.17 21.69
C TYR A 270 -12.89 -33.72 21.15
N THR A 271 -13.34 -32.71 21.91
CA THR A 271 -13.30 -31.31 21.45
C THR A 271 -11.87 -30.76 21.44
N SER A 272 -11.07 -31.08 22.45
CA SER A 272 -9.66 -30.68 22.53
C SER A 272 -8.81 -31.35 21.43
N THR A 273 -9.18 -32.57 21.00
CA THR A 273 -8.46 -33.24 19.91
C THR A 273 -8.77 -32.63 18.54
N LEU A 274 -9.95 -32.05 18.30
CA LEU A 274 -10.27 -31.44 17.00
C LEU A 274 -9.42 -30.20 16.70
N GLU A 275 -9.33 -29.26 17.64
CA GLU A 275 -8.49 -28.05 17.50
C GLU A 275 -7.01 -28.42 17.37
N LEU A 276 -6.56 -29.40 18.14
CA LEU A 276 -5.18 -29.87 18.14
C LEU A 276 -4.80 -30.54 16.82
N ASN A 277 -5.70 -31.36 16.24
CA ASN A 277 -5.51 -31.91 14.88
C ASN A 277 -5.38 -30.79 13.84
N GLY A 278 -6.16 -29.71 13.97
CA GLY A 278 -6.02 -28.53 13.12
C GLY A 278 -4.64 -27.88 13.21
N ALA A 279 -4.11 -27.73 14.43
CA ALA A 279 -2.77 -27.20 14.66
C ALA A 279 -1.65 -28.13 14.16
N ILE A 280 -1.75 -29.45 14.41
CA ILE A 280 -0.81 -30.46 13.89
C ILE A 280 -0.73 -30.37 12.36
N ARG A 281 -1.86 -30.26 11.67
CA ARG A 281 -1.88 -30.12 10.21
C ARG A 281 -1.15 -28.85 9.74
N ARG A 282 -1.33 -27.71 10.42
CA ARG A 282 -0.63 -26.47 10.06
C ARG A 282 0.87 -26.56 10.31
N ILE A 283 1.26 -27.04 11.50
CA ILE A 283 2.67 -27.20 11.87
C ILE A 283 3.35 -28.23 10.98
N GLY A 284 2.67 -29.32 10.61
CA GLY A 284 3.15 -30.32 9.67
C GLY A 284 3.49 -29.71 8.31
N LYS A 285 2.57 -28.93 7.74
CA LYS A 285 2.82 -28.18 6.49
C LYS A 285 4.04 -27.26 6.59
N ILE A 286 4.19 -26.55 7.70
CA ILE A 286 5.37 -25.69 7.93
C ILE A 286 6.64 -26.55 8.00
N SER A 287 6.63 -27.64 8.77
CA SER A 287 7.77 -28.54 8.93
C SER A 287 8.20 -29.16 7.59
N ASP A 288 7.24 -29.47 6.71
CA ASP A 288 7.53 -30.02 5.39
C ASP A 288 8.13 -28.96 4.45
N GLY A 289 7.62 -27.73 4.51
CA GLY A 289 8.01 -26.65 3.58
C GLY A 289 9.20 -25.79 4.03
N VAL A 290 9.51 -25.73 5.33
CA VAL A 290 10.53 -24.80 5.88
C VAL A 290 11.91 -25.04 5.28
N GLY A 291 12.26 -26.29 4.95
CA GLY A 291 13.54 -26.60 4.33
C GLY A 291 13.69 -25.97 2.94
N GLU A 292 12.66 -26.06 2.11
CA GLU A 292 12.63 -25.44 0.79
C GLU A 292 12.68 -23.92 0.90
N PHE A 293 11.90 -23.34 1.81
CA PHE A 293 11.91 -21.90 2.03
C PHE A 293 13.27 -21.36 2.47
N LEU A 294 13.94 -22.04 3.39
CA LEU A 294 15.28 -21.64 3.85
C LEU A 294 16.35 -21.84 2.77
N ASP A 295 16.24 -22.88 1.96
CA ASP A 295 17.14 -23.06 0.81
C ASP A 295 16.95 -21.95 -0.23
N PHE A 296 15.70 -21.56 -0.47
CA PHE A 296 15.37 -20.39 -1.28
C PHE A 296 15.98 -19.11 -0.70
N LEU A 297 15.77 -18.80 0.59
CA LEU A 297 16.36 -17.61 1.23
C LEU A 297 17.89 -17.62 1.23
N ASN A 298 18.51 -18.78 1.33
CA ASN A 298 19.97 -18.92 1.30
C ASN A 298 20.55 -18.74 -0.11
N LYS A 299 19.78 -19.04 -1.17
CA LYS A 299 20.19 -18.84 -2.57
C LYS A 299 19.89 -17.44 -3.08
N THR A 300 18.77 -16.88 -2.67
CA THR A 300 18.39 -15.51 -3.01
C THR A 300 19.27 -14.57 -2.21
N MET A 301 20.03 -13.70 -2.89
CA MET A 301 20.79 -12.63 -2.24
C MET A 301 19.83 -11.54 -1.74
N GLY A 302 18.90 -11.91 -0.84
CA GLY A 302 17.95 -10.96 -0.27
C GLY A 302 18.72 -9.81 0.37
N GLN A 303 18.32 -8.58 0.03
CA GLN A 303 18.98 -7.41 0.58
C GLN A 303 18.58 -7.26 2.04
N ASP A 304 19.55 -6.90 2.87
CA ASP A 304 19.21 -6.51 4.23
C ASP A 304 18.36 -5.23 4.24
N PHE A 305 17.55 -5.06 5.28
CA PHE A 305 16.64 -3.93 5.39
C PHE A 305 17.35 -2.59 5.29
N SER A 306 18.51 -2.44 5.95
CA SER A 306 19.33 -1.23 5.88
C SER A 306 19.76 -0.88 4.45
N THR A 307 20.12 -1.87 3.64
CA THR A 307 20.49 -1.71 2.23
C THR A 307 19.27 -1.29 1.40
N MET A 308 18.12 -1.92 1.60
CA MET A 308 16.87 -1.50 0.94
C MET A 308 16.47 -0.08 1.33
N LEU A 309 16.62 0.30 2.60
CA LEU A 309 16.34 1.65 3.05
C LEU A 309 17.28 2.69 2.41
N GLN A 310 18.57 2.36 2.25
CA GLN A 310 19.55 3.26 1.60
C GLN A 310 19.28 3.47 0.12
N ASN A 311 18.64 2.51 -0.54
CA ASN A 311 18.31 2.58 -1.96
C ASN A 311 16.84 2.92 -2.22
N ASP A 312 16.10 3.39 -1.22
CA ASP A 312 14.68 3.72 -1.31
C ASP A 312 13.81 2.56 -1.83
N PHE A 313 14.14 1.32 -1.46
CA PHE A 313 13.39 0.10 -1.80
C PHE A 313 13.21 -0.12 -3.31
N ILE A 314 14.27 0.10 -4.12
CA ILE A 314 14.23 0.00 -5.59
C ILE A 314 13.56 -1.29 -6.11
N GLU A 315 13.84 -2.44 -5.52
CA GLU A 315 13.27 -3.72 -5.96
C GLU A 315 11.76 -3.79 -5.77
N ILE A 316 11.26 -3.32 -4.62
CA ILE A 316 9.82 -3.24 -4.33
C ILE A 316 9.16 -2.22 -5.25
N ASN A 317 9.78 -1.05 -5.44
CA ASN A 317 9.27 -0.03 -6.37
C ASN A 317 9.16 -0.57 -7.80
N LYS A 318 10.10 -1.41 -8.24
CA LYS A 318 10.04 -2.05 -9.55
C LYS A 318 8.82 -2.97 -9.66
N MET A 319 8.54 -3.78 -8.64
CA MET A 319 7.36 -4.66 -8.63
C MET A 319 6.06 -3.85 -8.66
N ILE A 320 5.96 -2.79 -7.84
CA ILE A 320 4.79 -1.92 -7.81
C ILE A 320 4.58 -1.23 -9.17
N ASN A 321 5.65 -0.73 -9.80
CA ASN A 321 5.55 -0.08 -11.10
C ASN A 321 5.09 -1.05 -12.19
N GLN A 322 5.56 -2.31 -12.17
CA GLN A 322 5.10 -3.34 -13.10
C GLN A 322 3.59 -3.58 -12.93
N SER A 323 3.10 -3.72 -11.70
CA SER A 323 1.67 -3.88 -11.42
C SER A 323 0.82 -2.64 -11.73
N LEU A 324 1.40 -1.45 -11.82
CA LEU A 324 0.70 -0.23 -12.24
C LEU A 324 0.52 -0.15 -13.77
N ASP A 325 1.37 -0.84 -14.53
CA ASP A 325 1.37 -0.83 -15.99
C ASP A 325 0.50 -1.96 -16.61
N ASP A 326 0.12 -2.96 -15.82
CA ASP A 326 -0.72 -4.12 -16.20
C ASP A 326 -2.24 -3.84 -16.22
#